data_AF-A0A840X6B6-F1
#
_entry.id   AF-A0A840X6B6-F1
#
_cell.length_a   1.000
_cell.length_b   1.000
_cell.length_c   1.000
_cell.angle_alpha   90.00
_cell.angle_beta   90.00
_cell.angle_gamma   90.00
#
_symmetry.space_group_name_H-M   'P 1'
#
loop_
_entity.id
_entity.type
_entity.pdbx_description
1 polymer ?
#
loop_
_entity_poly.entity_id
_entity_poly.type
_entity_poly.pdbx_seq_one_letter_code
_entity_poly.pdbx_strand_id
1 'polypeptide(L)'
;MTDNEKEQTVAAEAPVETAVASETATEPREARRGGRERNPNRDRGQRETEKSPFLERVVTINRVSKVVKGGRRFSFTALVVVGDGNGMVGVGYGKAREVPTAISKGVEEAKKNFFRVPRVAATIPHPVQGEAAAGVVLLRPAAAGTGVIAGGPVRAVLECAGIHDVLSKSLGSSNTINIVHATVEALKQLEEPRAVAARRGLEFEDVAPARLVRAEAAAATAAGKGGA
;
A
#
# COMPACT_ATOMS: atom_id res chain seq x y z
N MET A 1 -47.25 -3.99 53.75
CA MET A 1 -46.74 -2.99 54.71
C MET A 1 -45.30 -2.74 54.33
N THR A 2 -44.93 -1.74 53.54
CA THR A 2 -45.59 -0.49 53.18
C THR A 2 -44.92 0.01 51.91
N ASP A 3 -45.78 0.45 51.00
CA ASP A 3 -45.51 1.19 49.77
C ASP A 3 -44.73 2.49 50.04
N ASN A 4 -43.89 2.92 49.10
CA ASN A 4 -43.99 4.28 48.59
C ASN A 4 -43.22 4.50 47.28
N GLU A 5 -44.01 4.75 46.25
CA GLU A 5 -43.62 5.28 44.96
C GLU A 5 -43.17 6.76 45.11
N LYS A 6 -42.20 7.19 44.30
CA LYS A 6 -42.11 8.59 43.89
C LYS A 6 -41.82 8.68 42.41
N GLU A 7 -42.82 9.20 41.72
CA GLU A 7 -42.83 9.65 40.33
C GLU A 7 -41.65 10.58 40.03
N GLN A 8 -41.08 10.43 38.83
CA GLN A 8 -40.40 11.52 38.16
C GLN A 8 -40.92 11.60 36.74
N THR A 9 -41.69 12.67 36.50
CA THR A 9 -42.41 12.97 35.28
C THR A 9 -41.48 13.44 34.16
N VAL A 10 -41.86 13.03 32.96
CA VAL A 10 -41.26 13.32 31.66
C VAL A 10 -41.63 14.75 31.23
N ALA A 11 -40.65 15.54 30.82
CA ALA A 11 -40.86 16.76 30.04
C ALA A 11 -40.17 16.61 28.68
N ALA A 12 -41.00 16.50 27.65
CA ALA A 12 -40.62 16.55 26.25
C ALA A 12 -40.77 17.99 25.76
N GLU A 13 -39.72 18.54 25.12
CA GLU A 13 -39.84 19.75 24.31
C GLU A 13 -39.77 19.37 22.83
N ALA A 14 -40.83 19.72 22.11
CA ALA A 14 -40.98 19.61 20.67
C ALA A 14 -40.35 20.82 19.96
N PRO A 15 -39.93 20.68 18.69
CA PRO A 15 -39.24 21.73 17.95
C PRO A 15 -40.22 22.75 17.36
N VAL A 16 -39.84 24.03 17.37
CA VAL A 16 -40.57 25.09 16.66
C VAL A 16 -39.99 25.25 15.27
N GLU A 17 -40.77 24.84 14.28
CA GLU A 17 -40.61 25.15 12.87
C GLU A 17 -41.34 26.47 12.58
N THR A 18 -40.72 27.39 11.85
CA THR A 18 -41.47 28.48 11.19
C THR A 18 -40.78 28.87 9.90
N ALA A 19 -41.41 28.48 8.80
CA ALA A 19 -41.14 28.99 7.48
C ALA A 19 -42.14 30.13 7.17
N VAL A 20 -41.66 31.25 6.65
CA VAL A 20 -42.37 32.01 5.61
C VAL A 20 -41.39 32.86 4.82
N ALA A 21 -41.53 32.78 3.50
CA ALA A 21 -40.81 33.56 2.50
C ALA A 21 -41.79 34.51 1.78
N SER A 22 -41.21 35.44 0.98
CA SER A 22 -41.81 36.37 -0.02
C SER A 22 -42.28 37.73 0.57
N GLU A 23 -42.04 38.91 -0.03
CA GLU A 23 -41.87 39.30 -1.44
C GLU A 23 -40.94 40.52 -1.68
N THR A 24 -40.53 40.58 -2.94
CA THR A 24 -39.71 41.48 -3.77
C THR A 24 -40.05 42.98 -3.76
N ALA A 25 -39.02 43.83 -3.93
CA ALA A 25 -39.11 45.10 -4.68
C ALA A 25 -37.77 45.43 -5.36
N THR A 26 -37.83 45.47 -6.70
CA THR A 26 -36.76 45.74 -7.67
C THR A 26 -36.67 47.23 -7.98
N GLU A 27 -35.47 47.80 -8.16
CA GLU A 27 -35.18 48.88 -9.14
C GLU A 27 -33.64 48.88 -9.42
N PRO A 28 -33.19 49.24 -10.64
CA PRO A 28 -31.94 48.76 -11.21
C PRO A 28 -30.79 49.77 -11.07
N ARG A 29 -29.54 49.27 -10.91
CA ARG A 29 -28.35 50.12 -11.10
C ARG A 29 -27.49 49.58 -12.24
N GLU A 30 -27.43 50.43 -13.26
CA GLU A 30 -26.79 50.26 -14.57
C GLU A 30 -25.31 49.86 -14.56
N ALA A 31 -24.99 49.25 -15.69
CA ALA A 31 -23.73 48.65 -16.11
C ALA A 31 -22.48 49.54 -15.92
N ARG A 32 -21.47 48.98 -15.24
CA ARG A 32 -20.07 49.32 -15.52
C ARG A 32 -19.39 48.15 -16.24
N ARG A 33 -19.34 48.36 -17.55
CA ARG A 33 -18.53 47.72 -18.59
C ARG A 33 -17.12 47.37 -18.09
N GLY A 34 -16.78 46.09 -18.17
CA GLY A 34 -15.46 45.57 -17.82
C GLY A 34 -15.38 44.08 -18.13
N GLY A 35 -15.62 43.74 -19.40
CA GLY A 35 -15.50 42.39 -19.92
C GLY A 35 -14.07 41.87 -19.74
N ARG A 36 -13.89 40.97 -18.79
CA ARG A 36 -12.78 40.02 -18.79
C ARG A 36 -13.43 38.65 -18.81
N GLU A 37 -13.41 38.05 -19.99
CA GLU A 37 -13.97 36.74 -20.31
C GLU A 37 -13.62 35.76 -19.19
N ARG A 38 -14.63 35.46 -18.39
CA ARG A 38 -14.55 34.47 -17.32
C ARG A 38 -14.73 33.13 -18.02
N ASN A 39 -13.64 32.62 -18.57
CA ASN A 39 -13.56 31.33 -19.24
C ASN A 39 -14.29 30.27 -18.35
N PRO A 40 -15.48 29.77 -18.74
CA PRO A 40 -16.23 28.82 -17.92
C PRO A 40 -15.62 27.40 -17.98
N ASN A 41 -14.60 27.18 -18.80
CA ASN A 41 -13.96 25.90 -19.01
C ASN A 41 -12.70 25.69 -18.15
N ARG A 42 -12.76 26.05 -16.86
CA ARG A 42 -12.00 25.25 -15.88
C ARG A 42 -12.85 24.03 -15.57
N ASP A 43 -12.77 23.12 -16.54
CA ASP A 43 -12.92 21.69 -16.41
C ASP A 43 -12.24 21.24 -15.12
N ARG A 44 -12.94 21.43 -13.99
CA ARG A 44 -12.91 20.54 -12.84
C ARG A 44 -13.61 19.28 -13.33
N GLY A 45 -13.01 18.66 -14.35
CA GLY A 45 -13.17 17.25 -14.59
C GLY A 45 -12.92 16.65 -13.22
N GLN A 46 -13.98 16.04 -12.70
CA GLN A 46 -13.85 14.99 -11.73
C GLN A 46 -12.65 14.19 -12.21
N ARG A 47 -11.50 14.40 -11.59
CA ARG A 47 -10.49 13.36 -11.50
C ARG A 47 -11.23 12.36 -10.63
N GLU A 48 -12.09 11.57 -11.28
CA GLU A 48 -12.64 10.36 -10.71
C GLU A 48 -11.46 9.75 -9.97
N THR A 49 -11.69 9.40 -8.71
CA THR A 49 -10.74 8.63 -7.93
C THR A 49 -10.45 7.38 -8.75
N GLU A 50 -9.49 7.47 -9.68
CA GLU A 50 -8.99 6.36 -10.46
C GLU A 50 -8.54 5.41 -9.38
N LYS A 51 -9.34 4.36 -9.15
CA LYS A 51 -9.02 3.34 -8.18
C LYS A 51 -7.64 2.87 -8.57
N SER A 52 -6.63 3.29 -7.79
CA SER A 52 -5.26 2.95 -8.09
C SER A 52 -5.23 1.43 -8.27
N PRO A 53 -4.71 0.89 -9.38
CA PRO A 53 -4.66 -0.56 -9.60
C PRO A 53 -3.72 -1.28 -8.62
N PHE A 54 -3.15 -0.54 -7.66
CA PHE A 54 -2.19 -1.00 -6.69
C PHE A 54 -2.88 -1.50 -5.43
N LEU A 55 -2.40 -2.64 -4.95
CA LEU A 55 -2.69 -3.19 -3.64
C LEU A 55 -1.92 -2.39 -2.60
N GLU A 56 -2.64 -1.82 -1.64
CA GLU A 56 -2.08 -1.04 -0.54
C GLU A 56 -2.20 -1.86 0.76
N ARG A 57 -1.09 -2.11 1.45
CA ARG A 57 -1.04 -2.83 2.73
C ARG A 57 -0.41 -1.96 3.80
N VAL A 58 -1.17 -1.70 4.87
CA VAL A 58 -0.64 -1.03 6.06
C VAL A 58 -0.04 -2.09 6.98
N VAL A 59 1.27 -1.98 7.24
CA VAL A 59 1.99 -2.99 8.02
C VAL A 59 1.94 -2.66 9.51
N THR A 60 2.24 -1.41 9.86
CA THR A 60 2.22 -0.95 11.25
C THR A 60 1.87 0.53 11.34
N ILE A 61 1.17 0.88 12.41
CA ILE A 61 0.83 2.25 12.78
C ILE A 61 1.37 2.47 14.20
N ASN A 62 2.25 3.44 14.36
CA ASN A 62 2.77 3.82 15.68
C ASN A 62 2.30 5.21 16.06
N ARG A 63 1.98 5.41 17.34
CA ARG A 63 1.77 6.74 17.92
C ARG A 63 3.07 7.20 18.58
N VAL A 64 3.70 8.21 18.00
CA VAL A 64 4.93 8.84 18.51
C VAL A 64 4.60 10.15 19.22
N SER A 65 5.43 10.58 20.15
CA SER A 65 5.18 11.81 20.93
C SER A 65 6.41 12.69 21.09
N LYS A 66 6.22 14.00 21.00
CA LYS A 66 7.22 15.03 21.34
C LYS A 66 6.80 15.73 22.63
N VAL A 67 7.65 15.73 23.64
CA VAL A 67 7.41 16.43 24.91
C VAL A 67 7.64 17.95 24.72
N VAL A 68 6.73 18.77 25.27
CA VAL A 68 6.79 20.24 25.27
C VAL A 68 6.43 20.77 26.66
N LYS A 69 6.69 22.06 26.94
CA LYS A 69 6.46 22.68 28.26
C LYS A 69 5.04 22.51 28.83
N GLY A 70 4.03 22.30 27.97
CA GLY A 70 2.62 22.13 28.36
C GLY A 70 2.05 20.72 28.15
N GLY A 71 2.88 19.70 27.88
CA GLY A 71 2.40 18.32 27.70
C GLY A 71 3.12 17.55 26.60
N ARG A 72 2.39 16.67 25.91
CA ARG A 72 2.94 15.84 24.81
C ARG A 72 2.16 16.12 23.52
N ARG A 73 2.89 16.44 22.45
CA ARG A 73 2.34 16.50 21.10
C ARG A 73 2.44 15.13 20.45
N PHE A 74 1.31 14.50 20.19
CA PHE A 74 1.26 13.21 19.50
C PHE A 74 1.35 13.39 17.99
N SER A 75 1.86 12.36 17.32
CA SER A 75 1.82 12.19 15.87
C SER A 75 1.72 10.70 15.58
N PHE A 76 1.22 10.35 14.40
CA PHE A 76 1.14 8.98 13.94
C PHE A 76 2.13 8.76 12.81
N THR A 77 2.71 7.57 12.80
CA THR A 77 3.59 7.11 11.73
C THR A 77 2.99 5.83 11.16
N ALA A 78 2.94 5.71 9.84
CA ALA A 78 2.42 4.55 9.15
C ALA A 78 3.49 4.00 8.21
N LEU A 79 3.81 2.71 8.34
CA LEU A 79 4.59 1.98 7.35
C LEU A 79 3.62 1.30 6.38
N VAL A 80 3.72 1.67 5.12
CA VAL A 80 2.82 1.20 4.05
C VAL A 80 3.64 0.55 2.96
N VAL A 81 3.10 -0.55 2.44
CA VAL A 81 3.62 -1.24 1.26
C VAL A 81 2.58 -1.10 0.17
N VAL A 82 3.03 -0.78 -1.03
CA VAL A 82 2.19 -0.65 -2.22
C VAL A 82 2.75 -1.54 -3.31
N GLY A 83 1.92 -2.28 -4.04
CA GLY A 83 2.38 -3.06 -5.18
C GLY A 83 1.26 -3.39 -6.17
N ASP A 84 1.63 -3.80 -7.37
CA ASP A 84 0.71 -4.13 -8.46
C ASP A 84 0.34 -5.63 -8.52
N GLY A 85 0.89 -6.45 -7.60
CA GLY A 85 0.74 -7.90 -7.62
C GLY A 85 1.42 -8.57 -8.82
N ASN A 86 2.22 -7.84 -9.60
CA ASN A 86 2.86 -8.31 -10.82
C ASN A 86 4.39 -8.16 -10.80
N GLY A 87 4.96 -7.89 -9.64
CA GLY A 87 6.40 -7.79 -9.42
C GLY A 87 6.89 -6.36 -9.24
N MET A 88 6.01 -5.36 -9.15
CA MET A 88 6.39 -3.99 -8.79
C MET A 88 5.92 -3.68 -7.36
N VAL A 89 6.87 -3.32 -6.49
CA VAL A 89 6.59 -3.02 -5.07
C VAL A 89 7.30 -1.75 -4.66
N GLY A 90 6.67 -0.98 -3.78
CA GLY A 90 7.22 0.17 -3.11
C GLY A 90 6.91 0.13 -1.62
N VAL A 91 7.82 0.68 -0.83
CA VAL A 91 7.64 0.86 0.62
C VAL A 91 7.70 2.35 0.93
N GLY A 92 6.80 2.82 1.80
CA GLY A 92 6.72 4.21 2.19
C GLY A 92 6.48 4.37 3.69
N TYR A 93 6.96 5.48 4.24
CA TYR A 93 6.92 5.80 5.65
C TYR A 93 6.26 7.17 5.87
N GLY A 94 4.97 7.16 6.13
CA GLY A 94 4.21 8.38 6.35
C GLY A 94 4.23 8.84 7.80
N LYS A 95 4.30 10.16 8.02
CA LYS A 95 4.08 10.77 9.34
C LYS A 95 3.12 11.96 9.26
N ALA A 96 2.13 11.96 10.13
CA ALA A 96 1.16 13.06 10.24
C ALA A 96 0.58 13.18 11.66
N ARG A 97 -0.32 14.16 11.85
CA ARG A 97 -1.05 14.34 13.13
C ARG A 97 -2.22 13.37 13.28
N GLU A 98 -2.76 12.90 12.17
CA GLU A 98 -3.89 11.97 12.10
C GLU A 98 -3.47 10.71 11.33
N VAL A 99 -4.13 9.59 11.61
CA VAL A 99 -3.80 8.28 11.02
C VAL A 99 -4.06 8.24 9.51
N PRO A 100 -5.23 8.66 8.98
CA PRO A 100 -5.49 8.57 7.55
C PRO A 100 -4.50 9.38 6.72
N THR A 101 -4.18 10.60 7.18
CA THR A 101 -3.20 11.46 6.51
C THR A 101 -1.78 10.88 6.56
N ALA A 102 -1.43 10.13 7.61
CA ALA A 102 -0.14 9.42 7.66
C ALA A 102 -0.10 8.28 6.63
N ILE A 103 -1.20 7.53 6.50
CA ILE A 103 -1.29 6.44 5.51
C ILE A 103 -1.20 7.01 4.09
N SER A 104 -1.96 8.05 3.75
CA SER A 104 -1.91 8.67 2.41
C SER A 104 -0.51 9.15 2.05
N LYS A 105 0.22 9.76 2.99
CA LYS A 105 1.62 10.15 2.78
C LYS A 105 2.54 8.96 2.56
N GLY A 106 2.33 7.86 3.31
CA GLY A 106 3.07 6.62 3.12
C GLY A 106 2.81 6.00 1.74
N VAL A 107 1.57 6.04 1.26
CA VAL A 107 1.20 5.58 -0.09
C VAL A 107 1.89 6.41 -1.17
N GLU A 108 1.86 7.74 -1.05
CA GLU A 108 2.52 8.63 -2.01
C GLU A 108 4.04 8.45 -2.04
N GLU A 109 4.67 8.19 -0.90
CA GLU A 109 6.09 7.89 -0.81
C GLU A 109 6.44 6.53 -1.41
N ALA A 110 5.64 5.50 -1.12
CA ALA A 110 5.82 4.17 -1.68
C ALA A 110 5.74 4.20 -3.22
N LYS A 111 4.79 4.97 -3.77
CA LYS A 111 4.62 5.14 -5.23
C LYS A 111 5.83 5.81 -5.90
N LYS A 112 6.63 6.60 -5.17
CA LYS A 112 7.86 7.19 -5.70
C LYS A 112 9.03 6.20 -5.72
N ASN A 113 9.01 5.23 -4.80
CA ASN A 113 10.08 4.28 -4.56
C ASN A 113 9.74 2.87 -5.05
N PHE A 114 9.14 2.77 -6.24
CA PHE A 114 8.88 1.46 -6.85
C PHE A 114 10.18 0.79 -7.30
N PHE A 115 10.29 -0.50 -7.02
CA PHE A 115 11.33 -1.37 -7.53
C PHE A 115 10.70 -2.63 -8.13
N ARG A 116 11.41 -3.21 -9.10
CA ARG A 116 11.02 -4.45 -9.77
C ARG A 116 11.62 -5.64 -9.05
N VAL A 117 10.80 -6.67 -8.82
CA VAL A 117 11.18 -7.93 -8.19
C VAL A 117 11.30 -9.02 -9.26
N PRO A 118 12.48 -9.63 -9.43
CA PRO A 118 12.65 -10.82 -10.25
C PRO A 118 11.80 -11.98 -9.72
N ARG A 119 10.94 -12.54 -10.58
CA ARG A 119 10.12 -13.71 -10.25
C ARG A 119 10.13 -14.72 -11.39
N VAL A 120 10.00 -15.99 -11.03
CA VAL A 120 9.78 -17.08 -11.99
C VAL A 120 8.45 -17.71 -11.66
N ALA A 121 7.47 -17.49 -12.54
CA ALA A 121 6.06 -17.82 -12.30
C ALA A 121 5.55 -17.24 -10.97
N ALA A 122 5.30 -18.09 -9.98
CA ALA A 122 4.71 -17.74 -8.68
C ALA A 122 5.73 -17.63 -7.53
N THR A 123 7.03 -17.89 -7.78
CA THR A 123 8.08 -17.95 -6.74
C THR A 123 9.34 -17.14 -7.10
N ILE A 124 10.29 -17.07 -6.17
CA ILE A 124 11.59 -16.40 -6.35
C ILE A 124 12.60 -17.32 -7.09
N PRO A 125 13.57 -16.76 -7.84
CA PRO A 125 14.54 -17.57 -8.59
C PRO A 125 15.42 -18.48 -7.70
N HIS A 126 15.98 -17.94 -6.62
CA HIS A 126 16.98 -18.60 -5.77
C HIS A 126 16.85 -18.15 -4.31
N PRO A 127 17.39 -18.91 -3.33
CA PRO A 127 17.37 -18.48 -1.94
C PRO A 127 18.29 -17.29 -1.71
N VAL A 128 17.81 -16.31 -0.94
CA VAL A 128 18.55 -15.07 -0.62
C VAL A 128 18.41 -14.73 0.85
N GLN A 129 19.43 -14.11 1.41
CA GLN A 129 19.43 -13.57 2.77
C GLN A 129 19.68 -12.07 2.68
N GLY A 130 18.65 -11.28 2.98
CA GLY A 130 18.75 -9.82 3.03
C GLY A 130 19.00 -9.34 4.44
N GLU A 131 19.86 -8.32 4.54
CA GLU A 131 20.23 -7.69 5.79
C GLU A 131 20.06 -6.18 5.65
N ALA A 132 19.33 -5.58 6.59
CA ALA A 132 19.20 -4.13 6.67
C ALA A 132 19.16 -3.70 8.13
N ALA A 133 20.11 -2.85 8.53
CA ALA A 133 20.36 -2.53 9.93
C ALA A 133 20.50 -3.81 10.77
N ALA A 134 19.63 -4.03 11.76
CA ALA A 134 19.62 -5.26 12.58
C ALA A 134 18.61 -6.32 12.08
N GLY A 135 17.91 -6.07 10.97
CA GLY A 135 16.96 -7.00 10.38
C GLY A 135 17.67 -8.00 9.46
N VAL A 136 17.46 -9.29 9.67
CA VAL A 136 17.97 -10.37 8.82
C VAL A 136 16.79 -11.24 8.40
N VAL A 137 16.55 -11.34 7.09
CA VAL A 137 15.44 -12.11 6.50
C VAL A 137 15.97 -13.08 5.48
N LEU A 138 15.69 -14.36 5.70
CA LEU A 138 15.93 -15.43 4.74
C LEU A 138 14.67 -15.60 3.89
N LEU A 139 14.82 -15.56 2.57
CA LEU A 139 13.81 -15.93 1.59
C LEU A 139 14.27 -17.18 0.85
N ARG A 140 13.41 -18.20 0.79
CA ARG A 140 13.70 -19.46 0.10
C ARG A 140 12.56 -19.78 -0.87
N PRO A 141 12.87 -20.16 -2.13
CA PRO A 141 11.86 -20.55 -3.10
C PRO A 141 11.12 -21.80 -2.63
N ALA A 142 9.84 -21.87 -2.99
CA ALA A 142 8.95 -22.97 -2.64
C ALA A 142 8.39 -23.63 -3.90
N ALA A 143 7.83 -24.83 -3.75
CA ALA A 143 7.08 -25.48 -4.81
C ALA A 143 5.72 -24.82 -5.00
N ALA A 144 5.12 -24.96 -6.19
CA ALA A 144 3.80 -24.42 -6.48
C ALA A 144 2.76 -24.96 -5.49
N GLY A 145 1.90 -24.07 -4.96
CA GLY A 145 0.85 -24.43 -4.01
C GLY A 145 1.27 -24.45 -2.53
N THR A 146 2.47 -23.97 -2.21
CA THR A 146 2.93 -23.83 -0.81
C THR A 146 2.28 -22.63 -0.12
N GLY A 147 1.96 -21.57 -0.86
CA GLY A 147 1.49 -20.30 -0.31
C GLY A 147 2.62 -19.45 0.31
N VAL A 148 2.23 -18.28 0.83
CA VAL A 148 3.15 -17.31 1.43
C VAL A 148 3.34 -17.61 2.93
N ILE A 149 4.40 -18.36 3.25
CA ILE A 149 4.79 -18.67 4.62
C ILE A 149 5.78 -17.60 5.10
N ALA A 150 5.21 -16.55 5.70
CA ALA A 150 5.95 -15.38 6.13
C ALA A 150 5.36 -14.72 7.38
N GLY A 151 6.21 -14.05 8.15
CA GLY A 151 5.75 -13.16 9.23
C GLY A 151 5.02 -11.95 8.67
N GLY A 152 4.12 -11.33 9.45
CA GLY A 152 3.23 -10.24 8.98
C GLY A 152 3.90 -9.16 8.13
N PRO A 153 5.06 -8.60 8.54
CA PRO A 153 5.76 -7.58 7.75
C PRO A 153 6.26 -8.07 6.39
N VAL A 154 6.85 -9.27 6.37
CA VAL A 154 7.40 -9.89 5.17
C VAL A 154 6.26 -10.33 4.23
N ARG A 155 5.18 -10.88 4.80
CA ARG A 155 3.98 -11.30 4.06
C ARG A 155 3.37 -10.12 3.29
N ALA A 156 3.21 -8.97 3.93
CA ALA A 156 2.66 -7.78 3.27
C ALA A 156 3.48 -7.37 2.03
N VAL A 157 4.80 -7.47 2.10
CA VAL A 157 5.71 -7.18 0.97
C VAL A 157 5.57 -8.22 -0.14
N LEU A 158 5.60 -9.51 0.19
CA LEU A 158 5.56 -10.59 -0.79
C LEU A 158 4.20 -10.70 -1.49
N GLU A 159 3.09 -10.46 -0.78
CA GLU A 159 1.76 -10.39 -1.39
C GLU A 159 1.64 -9.21 -2.38
N CYS A 160 2.14 -8.02 -2.00
CA CYS A 160 2.14 -6.87 -2.90
C CYS A 160 3.05 -7.09 -4.12
N ALA A 161 4.11 -7.90 -3.97
CA ALA A 161 4.97 -8.32 -5.08
C ALA A 161 4.31 -9.33 -6.03
N GLY A 162 3.20 -9.95 -5.64
CA GLY A 162 2.62 -11.05 -6.42
C GLY A 162 3.39 -12.36 -6.32
N ILE A 163 4.13 -12.56 -5.23
CA ILE A 163 4.77 -13.85 -4.94
C ILE A 163 3.76 -14.67 -4.15
N HIS A 164 3.37 -15.82 -4.69
CA HIS A 164 2.38 -16.69 -4.07
C HIS A 164 3.02 -17.83 -3.29
N ASP A 165 4.19 -18.30 -3.71
CA ASP A 165 4.85 -19.47 -3.12
C ASP A 165 6.26 -19.13 -2.63
N VAL A 166 6.44 -19.04 -1.32
CA VAL A 166 7.73 -18.67 -0.72
C VAL A 166 7.77 -19.04 0.76
N LEU A 167 8.94 -19.52 1.18
CA LEU A 167 9.26 -19.75 2.58
C LEU A 167 10.14 -18.60 3.06
N SER A 168 9.81 -18.02 4.21
CA SER A 168 10.65 -16.99 4.82
C SER A 168 10.80 -17.16 6.31
N LYS A 169 11.93 -16.68 6.82
CA LYS A 169 12.18 -16.59 8.26
C LYS A 169 12.94 -15.31 8.59
N SER A 170 12.42 -14.57 9.57
CA SER A 170 13.16 -13.49 10.23
C SER A 170 14.09 -14.10 11.27
N LEU A 171 15.40 -13.86 11.14
CA LEU A 171 16.45 -14.40 12.01
C LEU A 171 17.05 -13.33 12.92
N GLY A 172 16.86 -12.05 12.60
CA GLY A 172 17.39 -10.92 13.35
C GLY A 172 16.34 -10.20 14.20
N SER A 173 16.34 -8.87 14.12
CA SER A 173 15.43 -7.99 14.86
C SER A 173 13.94 -8.30 14.60
N SER A 174 13.11 -8.14 15.63
CA SER A 174 11.65 -8.18 15.55
C SER A 174 11.01 -6.86 15.12
N ASN A 175 11.81 -5.79 14.92
CA ASN A 175 11.29 -4.49 14.51
C ASN A 175 10.79 -4.51 13.07
N THR A 176 9.49 -4.26 12.90
CA THR A 176 8.78 -4.25 11.60
C THR A 176 9.47 -3.40 10.53
N ILE A 177 9.97 -2.20 10.86
CA ILE A 177 10.61 -1.32 9.87
C ILE A 177 11.87 -1.97 9.31
N ASN A 178 12.72 -2.51 10.18
CA ASN A 178 13.97 -3.16 9.78
C ASN A 178 13.71 -4.45 8.99
N ILE A 179 12.70 -5.23 9.40
CA ILE A 179 12.30 -6.46 8.68
C ILE A 179 11.84 -6.12 7.26
N VAL A 180 11.02 -5.08 7.08
CA VAL A 180 10.56 -4.66 5.74
C VAL A 180 11.73 -4.19 4.90
N HIS A 181 12.63 -3.37 5.44
CA HIS A 181 13.83 -2.95 4.70
C HIS A 181 14.77 -4.11 4.36
N ALA A 182 14.96 -5.07 5.27
CA ALA A 182 15.77 -6.26 5.02
C ALA A 182 15.12 -7.15 3.94
N THR A 183 13.79 -7.20 3.90
CA THR A 183 13.05 -7.90 2.84
C THR A 183 13.24 -7.21 1.49
N VAL A 184 13.16 -5.88 1.45
CA VAL A 184 13.43 -5.11 0.22
C VAL A 184 14.84 -5.35 -0.27
N GLU A 185 15.83 -5.38 0.63
CA GLU A 185 17.22 -5.66 0.27
C GLU A 185 17.39 -7.09 -0.25
N ALA A 186 16.76 -8.09 0.40
CA ALA A 186 16.74 -9.47 -0.09
C ALA A 186 16.18 -9.56 -1.52
N LEU A 187 15.08 -8.84 -1.81
CA LEU A 187 14.45 -8.85 -3.12
C LEU A 187 15.27 -8.13 -4.19
N LYS A 188 16.05 -7.10 -3.82
CA LYS A 188 16.98 -6.41 -4.74
C LYS A 188 18.19 -7.24 -5.10
N GLN A 189 18.61 -8.15 -4.22
CA GLN A 189 19.71 -9.08 -4.48
C GLN A 189 19.31 -10.22 -5.44
N LEU A 190 18.02 -10.40 -5.71
CA LEU A 190 17.57 -11.38 -6.69
C LEU A 190 18.07 -10.99 -8.09
N GLU A 191 18.45 -12.01 -8.85
CA GLU A 191 18.88 -11.88 -10.23
C GLU A 191 17.97 -12.75 -11.10
N GLU A 192 17.53 -12.20 -12.24
CA GLU A 192 16.81 -12.98 -13.24
C GLU A 192 17.77 -13.97 -13.91
N PRO A 193 17.42 -15.27 -14.04
CA PRO A 193 18.33 -16.26 -14.64
C PRO A 193 18.77 -15.87 -16.06
N ARG A 194 17.91 -15.23 -16.84
CA ARG A 194 18.23 -14.69 -18.18
C ARG A 194 19.28 -13.58 -18.12
N ALA A 195 19.19 -12.68 -17.14
CA ALA A 195 20.18 -11.62 -16.95
C ALA A 195 21.56 -12.20 -16.56
N VAL A 196 21.57 -13.28 -15.77
CA VAL A 196 22.82 -13.99 -15.42
C VAL A 196 23.43 -14.69 -16.63
N ALA A 197 22.61 -15.34 -17.46
CA ALA A 197 23.05 -16.00 -18.69
C ALA A 197 23.66 -14.98 -19.66
N ALA A 198 22.98 -13.86 -19.89
CA ALA A 198 23.47 -12.76 -20.72
C ALA A 198 24.80 -12.19 -20.21
N ARG A 199 24.94 -11.99 -18.89
CA ARG A 199 26.20 -11.50 -18.28
C ARG A 199 27.36 -12.50 -18.45
N ARG A 200 27.08 -13.79 -18.52
CA ARG A 200 28.08 -14.86 -18.68
C ARG A 200 28.33 -15.25 -20.14
N GLY A 201 27.52 -14.77 -21.09
CA GLY A 201 27.60 -15.14 -22.50
C GLY A 201 27.28 -16.62 -22.78
N LEU A 202 26.47 -17.24 -21.92
CA LEU A 202 26.05 -18.64 -22.03
C LEU A 202 24.55 -18.72 -22.35
N GLU A 203 24.12 -19.83 -22.93
CA GLU A 203 22.71 -20.10 -23.18
C GLU A 203 21.95 -20.29 -21.85
N PHE A 204 20.65 -19.99 -21.86
CA PHE A 204 19.80 -20.06 -20.68
C PHE A 204 19.77 -21.47 -20.05
N GLU A 205 19.82 -22.50 -20.90
CA GLU A 205 19.75 -23.92 -20.50
C GLU A 205 21.00 -24.37 -19.71
N ASP A 206 22.16 -23.77 -19.99
CA ASP A 206 23.42 -24.12 -19.32
C ASP A 206 23.56 -23.46 -17.93
N VAL A 207 22.87 -22.34 -17.71
CA VAL A 207 22.99 -21.53 -16.49
C VAL A 207 21.86 -21.82 -15.50
N ALA A 208 20.64 -22.05 -16.00
CA ALA A 208 19.47 -22.27 -15.16
C ALA A 208 19.35 -23.76 -14.76
N PRO A 209 19.15 -24.07 -13.46
CA PRO A 209 18.88 -25.44 -13.05
C PRO A 209 17.56 -25.96 -13.67
N ALA A 210 17.50 -27.27 -13.94
CA ALA A 210 16.38 -27.91 -14.64
C ALA A 210 14.98 -27.58 -14.09
N ARG A 211 14.85 -27.27 -12.79
CA ARG A 211 13.58 -26.82 -12.19
C ARG A 211 13.08 -25.49 -12.76
N LEU A 212 13.97 -24.54 -13.05
CA LEU A 212 13.62 -23.23 -13.59
C LEU A 212 13.35 -23.31 -15.08
N VAL A 213 14.12 -24.12 -15.82
CA VAL A 213 13.88 -24.39 -17.26
C VAL A 213 12.50 -25.01 -17.47
N ARG A 214 12.11 -26.00 -16.65
CA ARG A 214 10.77 -26.59 -16.69
C ARG A 214 9.67 -25.60 -16.30
N ALA A 215 9.92 -24.75 -15.29
CA ALA A 215 8.96 -23.74 -14.88
C ALA A 215 8.72 -22.69 -15.97
N GLU A 216 9.77 -22.24 -16.66
CA GLU A 216 9.63 -21.33 -17.82
C GLU A 216 8.95 -22.01 -19.00
N ALA A 217 9.31 -23.26 -19.33
CA ALA A 217 8.65 -24.00 -20.41
C ALA A 217 7.16 -24.22 -20.14
N ALA A 218 6.78 -24.49 -18.89
CA ALA A 218 5.39 -24.59 -18.45
C ALA A 218 4.66 -23.24 -18.53
N ALA A 219 5.33 -22.13 -18.17
CA ALA A 219 4.77 -20.79 -18.30
C ALA A 219 4.56 -20.40 -19.79
N ALA A 220 5.50 -20.74 -20.68
CA ALA A 220 5.38 -20.49 -22.11
C ALA A 220 4.24 -21.30 -22.76
N THR A 221 4.05 -22.56 -22.36
CA THR A 221 2.92 -23.38 -22.83
C THR A 221 1.58 -22.92 -22.28
N ALA A 222 1.53 -22.39 -21.05
CA ALA A 222 0.32 -21.80 -20.48
C ALA A 222 -0.06 -20.49 -21.20
N ALA A 223 0.91 -19.64 -21.52
CA ALA A 223 0.68 -18.40 -22.27
C ALA A 223 0.19 -18.67 -23.71
N GLY A 224 0.67 -19.74 -24.36
CA GLY A 224 0.24 -20.11 -25.71
C GLY A 224 -1.18 -20.71 -25.83
N LYS A 225 -1.77 -21.20 -24.73
CA LYS A 225 -3.12 -21.78 -24.71
C LYS A 225 -4.25 -20.80 -24.40
N GLY A 226 -3.94 -19.60 -23.89
CA GLY A 226 -4.92 -18.57 -23.55
C GLY A 226 -5.27 -17.59 -24.69
N GLY A 227 -4.70 -17.79 -25.88
CA GLY A 227 -4.87 -16.92 -27.05
C GLY A 227 -5.60 -17.55 -28.24
N ALA A 228 -6.31 -18.67 -28.04
CA ALA A 228 -7.15 -19.34 -29.03
C ALA A 228 -8.61 -19.34 -28.57
#